data_AF-A0A369UJJ4-F1
#
_entry.id   AF-A0A369UJJ4-F1
#
_cell.length_a   1.000
_cell.length_b   1.000
_cell.length_c   1.000
_cell.angle_alpha   90.00
_cell.angle_beta   90.00
_cell.angle_gamma   90.00
#
_symmetry.space_group_name_H-M   'P 1'
#
loop_
_entity.id
_entity.type
_entity.pdbx_description
1 polymer ?
#
loop_
_entity_poly.entity_id
_entity_poly.type
_entity_poly.pdbx_seq_one_letter_code
_entity_poly.pdbx_strand_id
1 'polypeptide(L)'
;MRKSYLASILFCLTLTGAALTAHASPATSLDAKAVVKMPEARNIALKVYPGKIVKEELEKEAGGSGLRYTFDIKSDAGTHEVGVDAKDGKILENSVEGSDKD
;
A
#
# COMPACT_ATOMS: atom_id res chain seq x y z
N MET A 1 -11.09 13.02 -16.93
CA MET A 1 -9.80 12.29 -16.82
C MET A 1 -8.95 13.01 -15.81
N ARG A 2 -8.78 12.47 -14.60
CA ARG A 2 -7.83 12.98 -13.62
C ARG A 2 -6.97 11.79 -13.23
N LYS A 3 -5.82 11.74 -13.88
CA LYS A 3 -4.75 10.76 -13.69
C LYS A 3 -3.93 11.25 -12.51
N SER A 4 -3.80 10.43 -11.48
CA SER A 4 -2.91 10.67 -10.35
C SER A 4 -1.82 9.62 -10.45
N TYR A 5 -0.71 10.01 -11.04
CA TYR A 5 0.49 9.19 -11.13
C TYR A 5 1.20 9.24 -9.77
N LEU A 6 1.23 8.13 -9.05
CA LEU A 6 2.09 7.97 -7.87
C LEU A 6 3.50 7.63 -8.36
N ALA A 7 4.30 8.67 -8.50
CA ALA A 7 5.73 8.57 -8.71
C ALA A 7 6.37 7.92 -7.47
N SER A 8 6.60 6.61 -7.51
CA SER A 8 7.43 5.89 -6.55
C SER A 8 8.88 6.34 -6.69
N ILE A 9 9.23 7.39 -5.95
CA ILE A 9 10.60 7.89 -5.83
C ILE A 9 11.44 6.81 -5.14
N LEU A 10 12.37 6.21 -5.90
CA LEU A 10 13.45 5.39 -5.35
C LEU A 10 14.29 6.25 -4.39
N PHE A 11 14.06 6.10 -3.09
CA PHE A 11 14.99 6.57 -2.08
C PHE A 11 15.87 5.40 -1.63
N CYS A 12 17.01 5.24 -2.32
CA CYS A 12 18.06 4.31 -1.92
C CYS A 12 18.78 4.92 -0.71
N LEU A 13 18.39 4.50 0.51
CA LEU A 13 19.10 4.88 1.73
C LEU A 13 19.96 3.70 2.21
N THR A 14 21.27 3.87 2.06
CA THR A 14 22.31 2.98 2.56
C THR A 14 22.20 2.82 4.08
N LEU A 15 21.96 1.58 4.55
CA LEU A 15 21.82 1.27 5.98
C LEU A 15 23.17 0.80 6.56
N THR A 16 23.89 1.72 7.21
CA THR A 16 24.93 1.39 8.19
C THR A 16 24.26 1.20 9.55
N GLY A 17 24.60 0.12 10.24
CA GLY A 17 23.80 -0.43 11.34
C GLY A 17 23.86 0.26 12.71
N ALA A 18 23.15 -0.39 13.64
CA ALA A 18 23.14 -0.31 15.11
C ALA A 18 21.90 0.31 15.78
N ALA A 19 21.48 -0.43 16.82
CA ALA A 19 20.56 -0.09 17.92
C ALA A 19 19.04 -0.25 17.69
N LEU A 20 18.53 -1.34 18.29
CA LEU A 20 17.13 -1.56 18.60
C LEU A 20 16.60 -0.42 19.47
N THR A 21 15.76 0.45 18.91
CA THR A 21 14.73 1.13 19.70
C THR A 21 13.43 1.08 18.91
N ALA A 22 12.55 0.16 19.31
CA ALA A 22 11.19 0.06 18.81
C ALA A 22 10.39 1.27 19.31
N HIS A 23 10.62 2.43 18.70
CA HIS A 23 9.74 3.58 18.83
C HIS A 23 8.50 3.27 17.99
N ALA A 24 7.47 2.73 18.65
CA ALA A 24 6.14 2.67 18.07
C ALA A 24 5.68 4.12 17.80
N SER A 25 5.85 4.56 16.56
CA SER A 25 5.31 5.83 16.09
C SER A 25 3.83 5.90 16.44
N PRO A 26 3.31 7.04 16.95
CA PRO A 26 1.87 7.20 17.07
C PRO A 26 1.28 6.99 15.68
N ALA A 27 0.36 6.03 15.56
CA ALA A 27 -0.37 5.82 14.34
C ALA A 27 -0.99 7.19 13.97
N THR A 28 -0.53 7.71 12.84
CA THR A 28 -0.87 9.04 12.34
C THR A 28 -2.36 9.03 12.02
N SER A 29 -3.11 10.02 12.55
CA SER A 29 -4.53 10.42 12.40
C SER A 29 -5.41 9.84 11.25
N LEU A 30 -4.80 9.30 10.21
CA LEU A 30 -5.41 8.47 9.17
C LEU A 30 -5.91 7.13 9.71
N ASP A 31 -5.17 6.49 10.62
CA ASP A 31 -5.53 5.19 11.21
C ASP A 31 -6.82 5.26 12.04
N ALA A 32 -7.08 6.40 12.67
CA ALA A 32 -8.30 6.68 13.42
C ALA A 32 -9.55 6.76 12.52
N LYS A 33 -9.35 7.05 11.23
CA LYS A 33 -10.43 7.16 10.24
C LYS A 33 -10.58 5.92 9.36
N ALA A 34 -9.58 5.03 9.37
CA ALA A 34 -9.64 3.71 8.75
C ALA A 34 -10.48 2.75 9.62
N VAL A 35 -11.50 2.15 9.01
CA VAL A 35 -12.35 1.14 9.66
C VAL A 35 -11.76 -0.25 9.44
N VAL A 36 -11.32 -0.53 8.21
CA VAL A 36 -10.54 -1.73 7.88
C VAL A 36 -9.15 -1.56 8.47
N LYS A 37 -8.68 -2.57 9.18
CA LYS A 37 -7.33 -2.56 9.76
C LYS A 37 -6.31 -3.08 8.75
N MET A 38 -5.06 -2.63 8.85
CA MET A 38 -3.94 -3.08 8.02
C MET A 38 -3.89 -4.63 7.81
N PRO A 39 -3.97 -5.49 8.85
CA PRO A 39 -3.94 -6.94 8.65
C PRO A 39 -5.11 -7.48 7.83
N GLU A 40 -6.29 -6.86 7.92
CA GLU A 40 -7.45 -7.23 7.13
C GLU A 40 -7.26 -6.81 5.67
N ALA A 41 -6.81 -5.58 5.43
CA ALA A 41 -6.47 -5.08 4.11
C ALA A 41 -5.39 -5.92 3.42
N ARG A 42 -4.36 -6.37 4.15
CA ARG A 42 -3.34 -7.31 3.65
C ARG A 42 -3.96 -8.63 3.20
N ASN A 43 -4.88 -9.18 3.99
CA ASN A 43 -5.54 -10.44 3.65
C ASN A 43 -6.45 -10.28 2.42
N ILE A 44 -7.11 -9.14 2.28
CA ILE A 44 -7.87 -8.79 1.08
C ILE A 44 -6.95 -8.72 -0.13
N ALA A 45 -5.82 -8.01 -0.02
CA ALA A 45 -4.86 -7.84 -1.11
C ALA A 45 -4.23 -9.17 -1.55
N LEU A 46 -3.84 -10.02 -0.60
CA LEU A 46 -3.27 -11.35 -0.88
C LEU A 46 -4.28 -12.34 -1.49
N LYS A 47 -5.58 -12.14 -1.26
CA LYS A 47 -6.63 -12.91 -1.95
C LYS A 47 -6.78 -12.48 -3.41
N VAL A 48 -6.57 -11.20 -3.70
CA VAL A 48 -6.61 -10.66 -5.07
C VAL A 48 -5.39 -11.10 -5.86
N TYR A 49 -4.21 -10.97 -5.26
CA TYR A 49 -2.96 -11.39 -5.86
C TYR A 49 -2.11 -12.16 -4.85
N PRO A 50 -2.02 -13.50 -4.97
CA PRO A 50 -1.21 -14.28 -4.05
C PRO A 50 0.28 -14.03 -4.30
N GLY A 51 1.02 -13.77 -3.24
CA GLY A 51 2.46 -13.54 -3.31
C GLY A 51 3.02 -13.02 -2.00
N LYS A 52 4.17 -12.36 -2.10
CA LYS A 52 4.84 -11.72 -0.97
C LYS A 52 4.62 -10.21 -1.03
N ILE A 53 3.95 -9.66 -0.01
CA ILE A 53 3.89 -8.20 0.17
C ILE A 53 5.33 -7.70 0.43
N VAL A 54 5.81 -6.80 -0.44
CA VAL A 54 7.12 -6.15 -0.33
C VAL A 54 7.00 -4.69 0.12
N LYS A 55 5.81 -4.07 -0.04
CA LYS A 55 5.50 -2.73 0.45
C LYS A 55 4.05 -2.66 0.90
N GLU A 56 3.78 -1.89 1.94
CA GLU A 56 2.43 -1.58 2.40
C GLU A 56 2.35 -0.14 2.93
N GLU A 57 1.38 0.62 2.45
CA GLU A 57 1.21 2.04 2.79
C GLU A 57 -0.27 2.35 3.04
N LEU A 58 -0.55 3.36 3.88
CA LEU A 58 -1.88 3.93 4.09
C LEU A 58 -1.83 5.41 3.73
N GLU A 59 -2.56 5.78 2.69
CA GLU A 59 -2.50 7.12 2.11
C GLU A 59 -3.87 7.76 1.98
N LYS A 60 -3.88 9.10 1.93
CA LYS A 60 -5.06 9.89 1.55
C LYS A 60 -4.99 10.14 0.06
N GLU A 61 -5.83 9.44 -0.68
CA GLU A 61 -5.92 9.58 -2.13
C GLU A 61 -7.37 9.66 -2.59
N ALA A 62 -7.58 10.18 -3.80
CA ALA A 62 -8.90 10.21 -4.41
C ALA A 62 -9.30 8.79 -4.88
N GLY A 63 -10.49 8.35 -4.47
CA GLY A 63 -10.96 6.99 -4.71
C GLY A 63 -11.62 6.44 -3.45
N GLY A 64 -12.69 5.66 -3.61
CA GLY A 64 -13.45 5.10 -2.48
C GLY A 64 -13.83 6.15 -1.43
N SER A 65 -13.38 5.92 -0.20
CA SER A 65 -13.60 6.71 1.01
C SER A 65 -12.61 7.86 1.22
N GLY A 66 -11.64 8.02 0.32
CA GLY A 66 -10.54 9.00 0.45
C GLY A 66 -9.37 8.52 1.30
N LEU A 67 -9.37 7.24 1.70
CA LEU A 67 -8.26 6.56 2.39
C LEU A 67 -8.04 5.20 1.74
N ARG A 68 -6.81 4.93 1.33
CA ARG A 68 -6.45 3.73 0.57
C ARG A 68 -5.22 3.08 1.20
N TYR A 69 -5.30 1.76 1.38
CA TYR A 69 -4.13 0.92 1.55
C TYR A 69 -3.58 0.52 0.19
N THR A 70 -2.27 0.58 0.01
CA THR A 70 -1.60 0.15 -1.21
C THR A 70 -0.59 -0.94 -0.85
N PHE A 71 -0.62 -2.04 -1.61
CA PHE A 71 0.24 -3.21 -1.40
C PHE A 71 0.97 -3.58 -2.68
N ASP A 72 2.30 -3.54 -2.63
CA ASP A 72 3.13 -4.10 -3.70
C ASP A 72 3.35 -5.57 -3.38
N ILE A 73 2.82 -6.45 -4.24
CA ILE A 73 2.84 -7.90 -4.05
C ILE A 73 3.67 -8.53 -5.15
N LYS A 74 4.79 -9.12 -4.74
CA LYS A 74 5.71 -9.83 -5.63
C LYS A 74 5.33 -11.31 -5.74
N SER A 75 5.19 -11.79 -6.97
CA SER A 75 5.05 -13.22 -7.30
C SER A 75 6.06 -13.62 -8.38
N ASP A 76 6.02 -14.88 -8.80
CA ASP A 76 6.81 -15.38 -9.93
C ASP A 76 6.45 -14.70 -11.26
N ALA A 77 5.22 -14.15 -11.38
CA ALA A 77 4.75 -13.47 -12.58
C ALA A 77 5.13 -11.98 -12.64
N GLY A 78 5.70 -11.42 -11.57
CA GLY A 78 6.05 -10.01 -11.45
C GLY A 78 5.52 -9.38 -10.16
N THR A 79 5.64 -8.05 -10.06
CA THR A 79 5.05 -7.28 -8.96
C THR A 79 3.72 -6.69 -9.42
N HIS A 80 2.69 -6.82 -8.58
CA HIS A 80 1.41 -6.13 -8.75
C HIS A 80 1.21 -5.14 -7.61
N GLU A 81 0.67 -3.98 -7.94
CA GLU A 81 0.12 -3.07 -6.95
C GLU A 81 -1.38 -3.39 -6.75
N VAL A 82 -1.78 -3.60 -5.49
CA VAL A 82 -3.18 -3.81 -5.10
C VAL A 82 -3.61 -2.72 -4.13
N GLY A 83 -4.63 -1.96 -4.53
CA GLY A 83 -5.24 -0.90 -3.73
C GLY A 83 -6.50 -1.37 -3.03
N VAL A 84 -6.63 -1.11 -1.73
CA VAL A 84 -7.79 -1.49 -0.90
C VAL A 84 -8.33 -0.26 -0.16
N ASP A 85 -9.64 -0.02 -0.24
CA ASP A 85 -10.30 1.05 0.50
C ASP A 85 -10.22 0.82 2.02
N ALA A 86 -9.71 1.80 2.77
CA ALA A 86 -9.47 1.67 4.20
C ALA A 86 -10.76 1.77 5.06
N LYS A 87 -11.92 2.06 4.46
CA LYS A 87 -13.21 2.15 5.16
C LYS A 87 -14.06 0.89 4.94
N ASP A 88 -14.10 0.35 3.73
CA ASP A 88 -14.99 -0.76 3.38
C ASP A 88 -14.31 -1.98 2.75
N GLY A 89 -13.00 -1.91 2.48
CA GLY A 89 -12.21 -3.04 1.99
C GLY A 89 -12.41 -3.34 0.50
N LYS A 90 -13.10 -2.48 -0.26
CA LYS A 90 -13.20 -2.61 -1.72
C LYS A 90 -11.83 -2.53 -2.39
N ILE A 91 -11.66 -3.32 -3.44
CA ILE A 91 -10.48 -3.21 -4.30
C ILE A 91 -10.62 -1.95 -5.16
N LEU A 92 -9.64 -1.06 -5.03
CA LEU A 92 -9.54 0.18 -5.80
C LEU A 92 -8.54 0.05 -6.95
N GLU A 93 -7.57 -0.86 -6.85
CA GLU A 93 -6.57 -1.11 -7.88
C GLU A 93 -6.08 -2.56 -7.85
N ASN A 94 -5.72 -3.08 -9.04
CA ASN A 94 -5.02 -4.33 -9.22
C ASN A 94 -4.33 -4.29 -10.58
N SER A 95 -3.08 -3.84 -10.60
CA SER A 95 -2.32 -3.59 -11.83
C SER A 95 -0.89 -4.08 -11.66
N VAL A 96 -0.22 -4.44 -12.77
CA VAL A 96 1.22 -4.71 -12.75
C VAL A 96 1.95 -3.42 -12.37
N GLU A 97 2.87 -3.51 -11.41
CA GLU A 97 3.67 -2.39 -10.93
C GLU A 97 4.39 -1.70 -12.12
N GLY A 98 4.19 -0.39 -12.27
CA GLY A 98 4.81 0.40 -13.36
C GLY A 98 4.22 0.21 -14.76
N SER A 99 3.02 -0.39 -14.87
CA SER A 99 2.27 -0.46 -16.14
C SER A 99 1.41 0.77 -16.44
N ASP A 100 1.27 1.71 -15.49
CA ASP A 100 0.89 3.09 -15.77
C ASP A 100 2.10 3.83 -16.37
N LYS A 101 2.39 3.51 -17.63
CA LYS A 101 3.21 4.36 -18.48
C LYS A 101 2.33 5.49 -19.00
N ASP A 102 2.83 6.71 -18.82
CA ASP A 102 2.19 7.98 -19.21
C ASP A 102 1.47 7.93 -20.56
#